data_AF-A0A9X2KFD7-F1
#
_entry.id   AF-A0A9X2KFD7-F1
#
_cell.length_a   1.000
_cell.length_b   1.000
_cell.length_c   1.000
_cell.angle_alpha   90.00
_cell.angle_beta   90.00
_cell.angle_gamma   90.00
#
_symmetry.space_group_name_H-M   'P 1'
#
loop_
_entity.id
_entity.type
_entity.pdbx_description
1 polymer ?
#
loop_
_entity_poly.entity_id
_entity_poly.type
_entity_poly.pdbx_seq_one_letter_code
_entity_poly.pdbx_strand_id
1 'polypeptide(L)'
;MSKFISKMVVGLGFLAATFAATPASAQSSAMITTGITSQPVGHYEFCKRYPGTCQPNASVGVVSLTRAMWTKLVEVNNAVNSAIFPRTDEEMYGVPEVWSYPTVQGDCEDYVLLKQYMLQREGLPASALLITVLRQSNGEGHAVLTVRTDQGDYVLDNLDDRVLAWGDTDYEYLKRQSERDAGKWLAIADDRNILVGSVR
;
A
#
# COMPACT_ATOMS: atom_id res chain seq x y z
N MET A 1 15.70 -71.74 -47.61
CA MET A 1 15.25 -70.34 -47.74
C MET A 1 13.74 -70.40 -47.55
N SER A 2 13.07 -69.85 -46.53
CA SER A 2 13.17 -68.50 -45.95
C SER A 2 12.63 -68.52 -44.50
N LYS A 3 13.18 -67.68 -43.62
CA LYS A 3 12.78 -67.53 -42.20
C LYS A 3 11.57 -66.58 -42.10
N PHE A 4 10.54 -66.98 -41.35
CA PHE A 4 9.45 -66.09 -40.92
C PHE A 4 9.89 -65.30 -39.67
N ILE A 5 9.89 -63.96 -39.77
CA ILE A 5 10.15 -63.06 -38.64
C ILE A 5 8.81 -62.53 -38.14
N SER A 6 8.47 -62.89 -36.90
CA SER A 6 7.35 -62.34 -36.14
C SER A 6 7.67 -60.91 -35.70
N LYS A 7 6.81 -59.94 -36.03
CA LYS A 7 6.93 -58.55 -35.54
C LYS A 7 6.12 -58.39 -34.26
N MET A 8 6.79 -58.26 -33.11
CA MET A 8 6.19 -57.74 -31.88
C MET A 8 5.95 -56.24 -32.03
N VAL A 9 4.68 -55.83 -31.90
CA VAL A 9 4.31 -54.41 -31.75
C VAL A 9 4.24 -54.14 -30.24
N VAL A 10 5.21 -53.40 -29.71
CA VAL A 10 5.17 -52.85 -28.34
C VAL A 10 4.46 -51.51 -28.43
N GLY A 11 3.22 -51.43 -27.92
CA GLY A 11 2.50 -50.17 -27.78
C GLY A 11 3.00 -49.42 -26.54
N LEU A 12 3.69 -48.30 -26.75
CA LEU A 12 4.04 -47.37 -25.68
C LEU A 12 2.81 -46.47 -25.40
N GLY A 13 2.09 -46.74 -24.32
CA GLY A 13 1.05 -45.86 -23.82
C GLY A 13 1.66 -44.63 -23.14
N PHE A 14 1.56 -43.46 -23.75
CA PHE A 14 1.87 -42.18 -23.10
C PHE A 14 0.70 -41.79 -22.19
N LEU A 15 0.85 -41.94 -20.87
CA LEU A 15 -0.02 -41.26 -19.90
C LEU A 15 0.40 -39.78 -19.83
N ALA A 16 -0.39 -38.90 -20.41
CA ALA A 16 -0.26 -37.46 -20.21
C ALA A 16 -0.85 -37.10 -18.84
N ALA A 17 -0.01 -36.90 -17.83
CA ALA A 17 -0.42 -36.33 -16.56
C ALA A 17 -0.63 -34.81 -16.73
N THR A 18 -1.88 -34.39 -16.81
CA THR A 18 -2.25 -32.96 -16.79
C THR A 18 -2.11 -32.43 -15.37
N PHE A 19 -1.00 -31.79 -15.06
CA PHE A 19 -0.88 -30.98 -13.85
C PHE A 19 -1.69 -29.69 -14.04
N ALA A 20 -2.84 -29.60 -13.36
CA ALA A 20 -3.56 -28.34 -13.24
C ALA A 20 -2.72 -27.41 -12.33
N ALA A 21 -2.00 -26.48 -12.92
CA ALA A 21 -1.35 -25.41 -12.18
C ALA A 21 -2.45 -24.50 -11.61
N THR A 22 -2.67 -24.54 -10.30
CA THR A 22 -3.48 -23.52 -9.63
C THR A 22 -2.69 -22.21 -9.64
N PRO A 23 -3.25 -21.10 -10.14
CA PRO A 23 -2.56 -19.82 -10.04
C PRO A 23 -2.38 -19.50 -8.56
N ALA A 24 -1.13 -19.39 -8.11
CA ALA A 24 -0.82 -18.84 -6.81
C ALA A 24 -1.21 -17.35 -6.85
N SER A 25 -2.30 -16.98 -6.17
CA SER A 25 -2.53 -15.57 -5.89
C SER A 25 -1.40 -15.12 -4.98
N ALA A 26 -0.56 -14.21 -5.47
CA ALA A 26 0.43 -13.54 -4.64
C ALA A 26 -0.36 -12.73 -3.59
N GLN A 27 -0.46 -13.27 -2.38
CA GLN A 27 -0.99 -12.54 -1.24
C GLN A 27 -0.07 -11.33 -1.01
N SER A 28 -0.61 -10.12 -0.90
CA SER A 28 0.18 -8.95 -0.50
C SER A 28 0.87 -9.27 0.84
N SER A 29 2.16 -9.01 0.95
CA SER A 29 2.87 -9.14 2.23
C SER A 29 2.59 -7.91 3.11
N ALA A 30 2.75 -8.06 4.41
CA ALA A 30 2.81 -6.90 5.30
C ALA A 30 4.12 -6.14 5.07
N MET A 31 4.05 -4.81 5.15
CA MET A 31 5.21 -3.93 5.04
C MET A 31 6.13 -4.11 6.24
N ILE A 32 7.37 -4.53 5.98
CA ILE A 32 8.38 -4.80 7.00
C ILE A 32 8.94 -3.47 7.52
N THR A 33 8.81 -3.25 8.82
CA THR A 33 9.42 -2.08 9.50
C THR A 33 10.61 -2.49 10.34
N THR A 34 11.57 -1.60 10.46
CA THR A 34 12.77 -1.80 11.27
C THR A 34 12.64 -1.09 12.61
N GLY A 35 13.12 0.15 12.71
CA GLY A 35 13.16 0.94 13.93
C GLY A 35 12.45 2.29 13.80
N ILE A 36 12.45 3.04 14.90
CA ILE A 36 11.93 4.40 14.94
C ILE A 36 12.75 5.29 14.00
N THR A 37 12.06 6.19 13.29
CA THR A 37 12.67 7.17 12.39
C THR A 37 12.08 8.56 12.62
N SER A 38 12.62 9.56 11.91
CA SER A 38 12.15 10.93 11.99
C SER A 38 10.73 11.09 11.46
N GLN A 39 9.89 11.78 12.23
CA GLN A 39 8.59 12.26 11.81
C GLN A 39 8.76 13.34 10.71
N PRO A 40 7.93 13.34 9.65
CA PRO A 40 7.87 14.45 8.70
C PRO A 40 7.55 15.77 9.40
N VAL A 41 8.23 16.86 9.02
CA VAL A 41 8.05 18.16 9.69
C VAL A 41 6.61 18.66 9.55
N GLY A 42 6.00 18.53 8.36
CA GLY A 42 4.60 18.88 8.15
C GLY A 42 3.65 18.10 9.07
N HIS A 43 3.87 16.79 9.22
CA HIS A 43 3.10 15.96 10.17
C HIS A 43 3.30 16.38 11.63
N TYR A 44 4.51 16.77 12.04
CA TYR A 44 4.76 17.27 13.39
C TYR A 44 3.96 18.56 13.67
N GLU A 45 3.96 19.50 12.73
CA GLU A 45 3.18 20.75 12.83
C GLU A 45 1.66 20.51 12.75
N PHE A 46 1.23 19.51 11.98
CA PHE A 46 -0.14 19.02 12.00
C PHE A 46 -0.54 18.48 13.38
N CYS A 47 0.28 17.63 14.00
CA CYS A 47 0.01 17.09 15.33
C CYS A 47 -0.04 18.17 16.42
N LYS A 48 0.72 19.26 16.28
CA LYS A 48 0.62 20.40 17.19
C LYS A 48 -0.74 21.10 17.09
N ARG A 49 -1.31 21.18 15.89
CA ARG A 49 -2.66 21.75 15.65
C ARG A 49 -3.77 20.78 16.03
N TYR A 50 -3.56 19.48 15.80
CA TYR A 50 -4.54 18.42 16.02
C TYR A 50 -3.96 17.33 16.94
N PRO A 51 -3.71 17.61 18.23
CA PRO A 51 -3.05 16.64 19.11
C PRO A 51 -3.84 15.33 19.24
N GLY A 52 -5.16 15.36 19.15
CA GLY A 52 -6.02 14.19 19.25
C GLY A 52 -5.83 13.15 18.12
N THR A 53 -5.30 13.55 16.97
CA THR A 53 -5.10 12.65 15.81
C THR A 53 -3.74 11.96 15.83
N CYS A 54 -2.86 12.30 16.79
CA CYS A 54 -1.49 11.82 16.87
C CYS A 54 -1.19 11.11 18.21
N GLN A 55 -2.16 10.37 18.73
CA GLN A 55 -2.07 9.70 20.03
C GLN A 55 -1.63 8.23 19.92
N PRO A 56 -1.15 7.64 21.03
CA PRO A 56 -1.05 6.20 21.17
C PRO A 56 -2.37 5.49 20.86
N ASN A 57 -2.31 4.45 20.04
CA ASN A 57 -3.47 3.61 19.76
C ASN A 57 -3.71 2.66 20.94
N ALA A 58 -4.96 2.59 21.41
CA ALA A 58 -5.34 1.70 22.52
C ALA A 58 -5.08 0.21 22.20
N SER A 59 -5.21 -0.17 20.92
CA SER A 59 -4.89 -1.50 20.42
C SER A 59 -4.38 -1.45 18.99
N VAL A 60 -3.49 -2.38 18.66
CA VAL A 60 -3.05 -2.61 17.27
C VAL A 60 -3.99 -3.62 16.63
N GLY A 61 -4.57 -3.26 15.49
CA GLY A 61 -5.43 -4.12 14.69
C GLY A 61 -5.06 -4.09 13.21
N VAL A 62 -5.66 -5.00 12.46
CA VAL A 62 -5.68 -5.00 10.99
C VAL A 62 -7.13 -5.04 10.52
N VAL A 63 -7.37 -4.57 9.31
CA VAL A 63 -8.68 -4.60 8.66
C VAL A 63 -8.94 -6.00 8.12
N SER A 64 -10.14 -6.57 8.36
CA SER A 64 -10.52 -7.81 7.68
C SER A 64 -11.01 -7.51 6.26
N LEU A 65 -10.28 -7.99 5.26
CA LEU A 65 -10.48 -7.63 3.85
C LEU A 65 -11.57 -8.48 3.19
N THR A 66 -12.80 -8.24 3.58
CA THR A 66 -13.98 -8.78 2.89
C THR A 66 -14.21 -8.04 1.56
N ARG A 67 -15.04 -8.60 0.67
CA ARG A 67 -15.44 -7.90 -0.58
C ARG A 67 -16.10 -6.54 -0.32
N ALA A 68 -16.92 -6.45 0.73
CA ALA A 68 -17.57 -5.19 1.11
C ALA A 68 -16.52 -4.17 1.58
N MET A 69 -15.54 -4.62 2.38
CA MET A 69 -14.45 -3.76 2.83
C MET A 69 -13.58 -3.29 1.67
N TRP A 70 -13.23 -4.19 0.73
CA TRP A 70 -12.50 -3.80 -0.49
C TRP A 70 -13.24 -2.73 -1.28
N THR A 71 -14.56 -2.90 -1.46
CA THR A 71 -15.41 -1.92 -2.13
C THR A 71 -15.35 -0.58 -1.42
N LYS A 72 -15.40 -0.58 -0.07
CA LYS A 72 -15.29 0.65 0.73
C LYS A 72 -13.95 1.36 0.54
N LEU A 73 -12.83 0.64 0.51
CA LEU A 73 -11.51 1.22 0.27
C LEU A 73 -11.44 1.92 -1.10
N VAL A 74 -11.96 1.25 -2.14
CA VAL A 74 -12.02 1.81 -3.50
C VAL A 74 -12.94 3.02 -3.57
N GLU A 75 -14.13 2.95 -2.94
CA GLU A 75 -15.07 4.08 -2.89
C GLU A 75 -14.44 5.32 -2.24
N VAL A 76 -13.79 5.17 -1.09
CA VAL A 76 -13.14 6.30 -0.42
C VAL A 76 -11.97 6.84 -1.24
N ASN A 77 -11.14 5.97 -1.83
CA ASN A 77 -10.04 6.40 -2.67
C ASN A 77 -10.54 7.28 -3.83
N ASN A 78 -11.51 6.78 -4.59
CA ASN A 78 -12.06 7.47 -5.75
C ASN A 78 -12.83 8.75 -5.36
N ALA A 79 -13.58 8.72 -4.25
CA ALA A 79 -14.32 9.88 -3.78
C ALA A 79 -13.37 11.02 -3.44
N VAL A 80 -12.28 10.76 -2.72
CA VAL A 80 -11.28 11.79 -2.40
C VAL A 80 -10.53 12.24 -3.65
N ASN A 81 -10.09 11.31 -4.50
CA ASN A 81 -9.38 11.63 -5.74
C ASN A 81 -10.21 12.52 -6.69
N SER A 82 -11.53 12.34 -6.70
CA SER A 82 -12.43 13.14 -7.53
C SER A 82 -12.87 14.47 -6.90
N ALA A 83 -12.89 14.56 -5.57
CA ALA A 83 -13.41 15.73 -4.86
C ALA A 83 -12.37 16.83 -4.65
N ILE A 84 -11.10 16.46 -4.53
CA ILE A 84 -10.01 17.40 -4.26
C ILE A 84 -9.29 17.73 -5.56
N PHE A 85 -9.07 19.02 -5.81
CA PHE A 85 -8.27 19.51 -6.93
C PHE A 85 -6.77 19.50 -6.56
N PRO A 86 -5.89 18.89 -7.37
CA PRO A 86 -4.48 18.82 -7.05
C PRO A 86 -3.83 20.20 -7.15
N ARG A 87 -3.18 20.64 -6.07
CA ARG A 87 -2.44 21.90 -5.99
C ARG A 87 -1.41 21.83 -4.87
N THR A 88 -0.19 22.30 -5.12
CA THR A 88 0.91 22.26 -4.13
C THR A 88 0.72 23.28 -3.02
N ASP A 89 1.24 23.00 -1.83
CA ASP A 89 1.23 23.97 -0.72
C ASP A 89 1.90 25.31 -1.05
N GLU A 90 2.94 25.33 -1.87
CA GLU A 90 3.57 26.58 -2.32
C GLU A 90 2.57 27.43 -3.13
N GLU A 91 1.77 26.82 -3.99
CA GLU A 91 0.74 27.52 -4.77
C GLU A 91 -0.47 27.96 -3.92
N MET A 92 -0.76 27.26 -2.82
CA MET A 92 -1.90 27.55 -1.94
C MET A 92 -1.57 28.56 -0.84
N TYR A 93 -0.40 28.41 -0.22
CA TYR A 93 -0.02 29.05 1.02
C TYR A 93 1.32 29.80 0.94
N GLY A 94 2.09 29.62 -0.14
CA GLY A 94 3.41 30.26 -0.31
C GLY A 94 4.48 29.72 0.63
N VAL A 95 4.31 28.48 1.10
CA VAL A 95 5.29 27.77 1.93
C VAL A 95 5.42 26.33 1.43
N PRO A 96 6.55 25.65 1.71
CA PRO A 96 6.79 24.33 1.15
C PRO A 96 5.80 23.23 1.58
N GLU A 97 5.30 23.26 2.82
CA GLU A 97 4.49 22.17 3.41
C GLU A 97 3.52 22.69 4.49
N VAL A 98 2.25 22.31 4.40
CA VAL A 98 1.12 22.61 5.29
C VAL A 98 0.13 21.44 5.26
N TRP A 99 0.45 20.40 6.01
CA TRP A 99 -0.44 19.25 6.18
C TRP A 99 -1.80 19.67 6.76
N SER A 100 -2.90 19.45 6.06
CA SER A 100 -4.21 19.96 6.44
C SER A 100 -5.34 19.02 6.05
N TYR A 101 -6.56 19.29 6.53
CA TYR A 101 -7.74 18.60 6.00
C TYR A 101 -8.24 19.40 4.80
N PRO A 102 -8.09 18.88 3.57
CA PRO A 102 -8.45 19.62 2.37
C PRO A 102 -9.98 19.75 2.27
N THR A 103 -10.41 20.83 1.63
CA THR A 103 -11.83 21.08 1.32
C THR A 103 -12.11 21.04 -0.18
N VAL A 104 -11.32 21.78 -0.96
CA VAL A 104 -11.46 21.86 -2.43
C VAL A 104 -10.17 21.57 -3.18
N GLN A 105 -9.03 21.73 -2.52
CA GLN A 105 -7.70 21.55 -3.11
C GLN A 105 -6.72 21.07 -2.06
N GLY A 106 -5.63 20.44 -2.50
CA GLY A 106 -4.55 19.90 -1.66
C GLY A 106 -3.52 19.17 -2.51
N ASP A 107 -2.45 18.69 -1.88
CA ASP A 107 -1.45 17.79 -2.44
C ASP A 107 -1.41 16.45 -1.69
N CYS A 108 -0.33 15.70 -1.78
CA CYS A 108 -0.34 14.26 -1.48
C CYS A 108 -0.77 13.94 -0.05
N GLU A 109 -0.23 14.63 0.95
CA GLU A 109 -0.54 14.41 2.36
C GLU A 109 -1.98 14.80 2.71
N ASP A 110 -2.52 15.82 2.04
CA ASP A 110 -3.86 16.32 2.30
C ASP A 110 -4.89 15.27 1.85
N TYR A 111 -4.65 14.65 0.69
CA TYR A 111 -5.46 13.52 0.21
C TYR A 111 -5.36 12.35 1.19
N VAL A 112 -4.16 12.06 1.69
CA VAL A 112 -3.96 10.98 2.68
C VAL A 112 -4.72 11.26 3.97
N LEU A 113 -4.64 12.47 4.50
CA LEU A 113 -5.33 12.87 5.73
C LEU A 113 -6.85 12.74 5.58
N LEU A 114 -7.41 13.16 4.43
CA LEU A 114 -8.85 13.03 4.18
C LEU A 114 -9.28 11.57 4.04
N LYS A 115 -8.54 10.75 3.28
CA LYS A 115 -8.81 9.30 3.15
C LYS A 115 -8.75 8.60 4.52
N GLN A 116 -7.73 8.91 5.32
CA GLN A 116 -7.56 8.37 6.67
C GLN A 116 -8.75 8.76 7.55
N TYR A 117 -9.12 10.04 7.57
CA TYR A 117 -10.27 10.53 8.33
C TYR A 117 -11.58 9.83 7.93
N MET A 118 -11.86 9.72 6.63
CA MET A 118 -13.07 9.08 6.13
C MET A 118 -13.13 7.60 6.51
N LEU A 119 -12.03 6.85 6.38
CA LEU A 119 -11.99 5.44 6.77
C LEU A 119 -12.09 5.23 8.28
N GLN A 120 -11.51 6.11 9.10
CA GLN A 120 -11.72 6.09 10.55
C GLN A 120 -13.19 6.34 10.91
N ARG A 121 -13.86 7.24 10.17
CA ARG A 121 -15.30 7.51 10.34
C ARG A 121 -16.19 6.32 9.99
N GLU A 122 -15.72 5.43 9.12
CA GLU A 122 -16.34 4.14 8.79
C GLU A 122 -16.02 3.03 9.83
N GLY A 123 -15.27 3.36 10.89
CA GLY A 123 -14.97 2.45 11.99
C GLY A 123 -13.71 1.61 11.82
N LEU A 124 -12.90 1.88 10.79
CA LEU A 124 -11.60 1.21 10.65
C LEU A 124 -10.65 1.70 11.75
N PRO A 125 -9.84 0.80 12.34
CA PRO A 125 -8.94 1.17 13.42
C PRO A 125 -7.83 2.08 12.89
N ALA A 126 -7.55 3.19 13.59
CA ALA A 126 -6.47 4.10 13.23
C ALA A 126 -5.10 3.40 13.15
N SER A 127 -4.87 2.36 13.94
CA SER A 127 -3.66 1.52 13.90
C SER A 127 -3.47 0.73 12.60
N ALA A 128 -4.49 0.65 11.75
CA ALA A 128 -4.42 0.03 10.43
C ALA A 128 -4.42 1.06 9.28
N LEU A 129 -4.58 2.35 9.55
CA LEU A 129 -4.66 3.41 8.55
C LEU A 129 -3.46 4.32 8.71
N LEU A 130 -2.37 4.01 8.02
CA LEU A 130 -1.05 4.56 8.32
C LEU A 130 -0.58 5.46 7.19
N ILE A 131 -0.26 6.71 7.52
CA ILE A 131 0.38 7.61 6.56
C ILE A 131 1.78 7.08 6.27
N THR A 132 2.13 7.02 4.99
CA THR A 132 3.39 6.45 4.52
C THR A 132 4.06 7.40 3.56
N VAL A 133 5.34 7.69 3.81
CA VAL A 133 6.19 8.54 2.98
C VAL A 133 7.13 7.67 2.16
N LEU A 134 7.19 7.98 0.87
CA LEU A 134 7.94 7.23 -0.13
C LEU A 134 8.64 8.18 -1.10
N ARG A 135 9.46 7.59 -1.98
CA ARG A 135 10.06 8.28 -3.12
C ARG A 135 9.52 7.68 -4.42
N GLN A 136 9.10 8.56 -5.32
CA GLN A 136 8.67 8.23 -6.67
C GLN A 136 9.86 7.87 -7.58
N SER A 137 9.60 7.26 -8.73
CA SER A 137 10.65 6.87 -9.69
C SER A 137 11.43 8.05 -10.28
N ASN A 138 10.84 9.24 -10.30
CA ASN A 138 11.49 10.50 -10.68
C ASN A 138 12.36 11.12 -9.55
N GLY A 139 12.35 10.52 -8.35
CA GLY A 139 13.11 10.98 -7.19
C GLY A 139 12.36 11.91 -6.23
N GLU A 140 11.14 12.34 -6.58
CA GLU A 140 10.33 13.23 -5.74
C GLU A 140 9.76 12.49 -4.52
N GLY A 141 9.58 13.23 -3.42
CA GLY A 141 8.86 12.73 -2.25
C GLY A 141 7.36 12.60 -2.56
N HIS A 142 6.69 11.67 -1.89
CA HIS A 142 5.24 11.50 -1.97
C HIS A 142 4.70 10.88 -0.68
N ALA A 143 3.42 11.12 -0.41
CA ALA A 143 2.70 10.53 0.71
C ALA A 143 1.47 9.75 0.23
N VAL A 144 1.26 8.57 0.80
CA VAL A 144 0.12 7.70 0.52
C VAL A 144 -0.50 7.17 1.81
N LEU A 145 -1.73 6.68 1.72
CA LEU A 145 -2.36 5.96 2.83
C LEU A 145 -2.11 4.47 2.66
N THR A 146 -1.41 3.87 3.62
CA THR A 146 -1.29 2.41 3.73
C THR A 146 -2.37 1.85 4.64
N VAL A 147 -3.16 0.92 4.12
CA VAL A 147 -4.18 0.19 4.86
C VAL A 147 -3.67 -1.20 5.17
N ARG A 148 -3.50 -1.51 6.46
CA ARG A 148 -3.07 -2.83 6.93
C ARG A 148 -4.26 -3.77 7.02
N THR A 149 -4.17 -4.91 6.34
CA THR A 149 -5.26 -5.89 6.31
C THR A 149 -4.79 -7.29 6.72
N ASP A 150 -5.75 -8.19 6.97
CA ASP A 150 -5.49 -9.63 7.14
C ASP A 150 -5.01 -10.33 5.85
N GLN A 151 -4.97 -9.60 4.72
CA GLN A 151 -4.52 -10.08 3.42
C GLN A 151 -3.28 -9.33 2.89
N GLY A 152 -2.63 -8.53 3.75
CA GLY A 152 -1.46 -7.72 3.42
C GLY A 152 -1.73 -6.22 3.47
N ASP A 153 -0.73 -5.44 3.06
CA ASP A 153 -0.83 -3.99 3.08
C ASP A 153 -1.19 -3.45 1.68
N TYR A 154 -2.14 -2.53 1.64
CA TYR A 154 -2.66 -1.90 0.42
C TYR A 154 -2.48 -0.40 0.45
N VAL A 155 -2.35 0.20 -0.72
CA VAL A 155 -2.02 1.62 -0.92
C VAL A 155 -3.20 2.31 -1.57
N LEU A 156 -3.62 3.41 -0.94
CA LEU A 156 -4.58 4.37 -1.50
C LEU A 156 -3.80 5.64 -1.85
N ASP A 157 -3.76 5.95 -3.13
CA ASP A 157 -2.92 7.00 -3.73
C ASP A 157 -3.79 8.03 -4.47
N ASN A 158 -3.35 9.28 -4.55
CA ASN A 158 -3.95 10.31 -5.40
C ASN A 158 -3.37 10.34 -6.82
N LEU A 159 -2.22 9.69 -7.06
CA LEU A 159 -1.60 9.56 -8.39
C LEU A 159 -2.07 8.32 -9.15
N ASP A 160 -2.64 7.33 -8.45
CA ASP A 160 -3.28 6.14 -9.03
C ASP A 160 -4.63 5.88 -8.35
N ASP A 161 -5.70 5.85 -9.15
CA ASP A 161 -7.06 5.59 -8.65
C ASP A 161 -7.25 4.14 -8.18
N ARG A 162 -6.38 3.22 -8.60
CA ARG A 162 -6.44 1.82 -8.18
C ARG A 162 -5.92 1.69 -6.76
N VAL A 163 -6.62 0.88 -5.96
CA VAL A 163 -6.08 0.38 -4.69
C VAL A 163 -5.17 -0.80 -5.01
N LEU A 164 -3.87 -0.66 -4.76
CA LEU A 164 -2.85 -1.66 -5.10
C LEU A 164 -2.26 -2.28 -3.84
N ALA A 165 -1.82 -3.54 -3.93
CA ALA A 165 -0.93 -4.08 -2.92
C ALA A 165 0.35 -3.24 -2.91
N TRP A 166 0.93 -2.95 -1.75
CA TRP A 166 2.12 -2.10 -1.71
C TRP A 166 3.23 -2.66 -2.60
N GLY A 167 3.41 -3.98 -2.61
CA GLY A 167 4.34 -4.75 -3.47
C GLY A 167 4.17 -4.59 -4.98
N ASP A 168 2.99 -4.16 -5.43
CA ASP A 168 2.68 -3.96 -6.85
C ASP A 168 2.85 -2.49 -7.29
N THR A 169 3.45 -1.65 -6.44
CA THR A 169 3.76 -0.25 -6.74
C THR A 169 5.25 -0.07 -7.00
N ASP A 170 5.62 0.87 -7.87
CA ASP A 170 7.01 1.15 -8.27
C ASP A 170 7.73 2.14 -7.34
N TYR A 171 7.24 2.29 -6.11
CA TYR A 171 7.75 3.26 -5.14
C TYR A 171 8.87 2.70 -4.26
N GLU A 172 9.80 3.56 -3.87
CA GLU A 172 10.76 3.30 -2.78
C GLU A 172 10.15 3.77 -1.46
N TYR A 173 9.74 2.84 -0.61
CA TYR A 173 9.09 3.18 0.66
C TYR A 173 10.12 3.51 1.74
N LEU A 174 9.97 4.67 2.38
CA LEU A 174 10.98 5.18 3.32
C LEU A 174 10.54 4.96 4.77
N LYS A 175 9.32 5.38 5.10
CA LYS A 175 8.80 5.34 6.46
C LYS A 175 7.28 5.43 6.51
N ARG A 176 6.69 4.93 7.59
CA ARG A 176 5.24 5.06 7.87
C ARG A 176 4.97 5.42 9.32
N GLN A 177 3.77 5.88 9.59
CA GLN A 177 3.25 5.97 10.95
C GLN A 177 3.33 4.61 11.66
N SER A 178 3.59 4.65 12.97
CA SER A 178 3.54 3.47 13.82
C SER A 178 2.09 3.07 14.07
N GLU A 179 1.80 1.78 13.93
CA GLU A 179 0.50 1.23 14.32
C GLU A 179 0.21 1.38 15.83
N ARG A 180 1.24 1.61 16.65
CA ARG A 180 1.10 1.77 18.11
C ARG A 180 0.86 3.22 18.54
N ASP A 181 1.26 4.19 17.73
CA ASP A 181 1.27 5.60 18.10
C ASP A 181 1.31 6.46 16.84
N ALA A 182 0.20 7.14 16.54
CA ALA A 182 0.05 7.93 15.31
C ALA A 182 0.99 9.15 15.26
N GLY A 183 1.56 9.55 16.40
CA GLY A 183 2.61 10.57 16.47
C GLY A 183 4.02 10.05 16.16
N LYS A 184 4.23 8.73 16.08
CA LYS A 184 5.55 8.11 15.88
C LYS A 184 5.68 7.47 14.50
N TRP A 185 6.90 7.37 14.03
CA TRP A 185 7.23 6.90 12.70
C TRP A 185 8.25 5.78 12.73
N LEU A 186 8.08 4.79 11.85
CA LEU A 186 8.95 3.64 11.69
C LEU A 186 9.56 3.65 10.29
N ALA A 187 10.86 3.35 10.19
CA ALA A 187 11.52 3.11 8.91
C ALA A 187 11.03 1.80 8.30
N ILE A 188 10.94 1.78 6.98
CA ILE A 188 10.52 0.60 6.19
C ILE A 188 11.77 -0.06 5.62
N ALA A 189 11.85 -1.39 5.74
CA ALA A 189 12.83 -2.18 5.00
C ALA A 189 12.21 -2.57 3.65
N ASP A 190 12.49 -1.77 2.63
CA ASP A 190 12.01 -2.04 1.27
C ASP A 190 13.00 -2.93 0.51
N ASP A 191 12.93 -4.25 0.75
CA ASP A 191 13.79 -5.26 0.13
C ASP A 191 13.24 -5.79 -1.21
N ARG A 192 12.07 -5.30 -1.65
CA ARG A 192 11.38 -5.74 -2.86
C ARG A 192 12.20 -5.45 -4.12
N ASN A 193 12.97 -4.35 -4.12
CA ASN A 193 13.87 -3.98 -5.21
C ASN A 193 15.14 -4.83 -5.29
N ILE A 194 15.49 -5.59 -4.25
CA ILE A 194 16.73 -6.41 -4.23
C ILE A 194 16.54 -7.74 -4.97
N LEU A 195 15.32 -8.27 -5.04
CA LEU A 195 15.05 -9.58 -5.65
C LEU A 195 15.01 -9.57 -7.18
N VAL A 196 14.89 -8.41 -7.83
CA VAL A 196 14.85 -8.30 -9.30
C VAL A 196 16.25 -8.20 -9.92
N GLY A 197 17.30 -7.98 -9.11
CA GLY A 197 18.68 -7.78 -9.58
C GLY A 197 19.52 -9.04 -9.81
N SER A 198 19.01 -10.25 -9.50
CA SER A 198 19.81 -11.49 -9.52
C SER A 198 19.75 -12.28 -10.84
N VAL A 199 19.18 -11.73 -11.92
CA VAL A 199 19.27 -12.33 -13.25
C VAL A 199 20.24 -11.49 -14.10
N ARG A 200 21.51 -11.86 -14.06
CA ARG A 200 22.51 -11.51 -15.07
C ARG A 200 23.24 -12.77 -15.50
#